data_AF-A0A7K6FDA9-F1
#
_entry.id   AF-A0A7K6FDA9-F1
#
_cell.length_a   1.000
_cell.length_b   1.000
_cell.length_c   1.000
_cell.angle_alpha   90.00
_cell.angle_beta   90.00
_cell.angle_gamma   90.00
#
_symmetry.space_group_name_H-M   'P 1'
#
loop_
_entity.id
_entity.type
_entity.pdbx_description
1 polymer ?
#
loop_
_entity_poly.entity_id
_entity_poly.type
_entity_poly.pdbx_seq_one_letter_code
_entity_poly.pdbx_strand_id
1 'polypeptide(L)'
;LEKLPPGRALEFLHKIVDGVCGRAYPRYQDYSNVWSLSEWMEVLEETVTYFKTAVGKNISDEEAAQQIIELNSDYQEAITKCLKGRKEEIRNALVERVNAISSAQLQDFDWQLKLALSSDKISMLQMPLLNLDLDVRENGEIKPISIEMNKEELQNLINALEAANKV
;
A
#
# COMPACT_ATOMS: atom_id res chain seq x y z
N LEU A 1 -18.13 7.76 -18.77
CA LEU A 1 -17.61 6.62 -19.58
C LEU A 1 -18.36 6.41 -20.91
N GLU A 2 -19.63 6.80 -21.02
CA GLU A 2 -20.50 6.38 -22.13
C GLU A 2 -20.14 6.90 -23.53
N LYS A 3 -19.28 7.91 -23.62
CA LYS A 3 -18.76 8.43 -24.89
C LYS A 3 -17.69 7.53 -25.51
N LEU A 4 -17.14 6.56 -24.77
CA LEU A 4 -16.16 5.62 -25.32
C LEU A 4 -16.82 4.62 -26.27
N PRO A 5 -16.13 4.22 -27.37
CA PRO A 5 -16.59 3.11 -28.19
C PRO A 5 -16.71 1.82 -27.38
N PRO A 6 -17.70 0.95 -27.69
CA PRO A 6 -17.81 -0.38 -27.08
C PRO A 6 -16.49 -1.15 -27.21
N GLY A 7 -16.06 -1.79 -26.12
CA GLY A 7 -14.81 -2.55 -26.05
C GLY A 7 -13.55 -1.75 -25.71
N ARG A 8 -13.54 -0.41 -25.82
CA ARG A 8 -12.42 0.43 -25.36
C ARG A 8 -12.50 0.83 -23.89
N ALA A 9 -13.66 0.68 -23.28
CA ALA A 9 -13.87 0.98 -21.86
C ALA A 9 -12.92 0.20 -20.95
N LEU A 10 -12.79 -1.12 -21.17
CA LEU A 10 -11.93 -1.95 -20.33
C LEU A 10 -10.45 -1.57 -20.45
N GLU A 11 -9.95 -1.27 -21.65
CA GLU A 11 -8.58 -0.80 -21.85
C GLU A 11 -8.33 0.54 -21.16
N PHE A 12 -9.27 1.48 -21.30
CA PHE A 12 -9.22 2.76 -20.60
C PHE A 12 -9.15 2.58 -19.08
N LEU A 13 -10.03 1.75 -18.52
CA LEU A 13 -10.07 1.45 -17.09
C LEU A 13 -8.76 0.83 -16.60
N HIS A 14 -8.15 -0.08 -17.36
CA HIS A 14 -6.83 -0.63 -17.03
C HIS A 14 -5.75 0.44 -16.99
N LYS A 15 -5.72 1.39 -17.95
CA LYS A 15 -4.76 2.51 -17.92
C LYS A 15 -4.99 3.46 -16.74
N ILE A 16 -6.25 3.67 -16.33
CA ILE A 16 -6.57 4.43 -15.13
C ILE A 16 -5.99 3.73 -13.90
N VAL A 17 -6.22 2.42 -13.78
CA VAL A 17 -5.69 1.60 -12.68
C VAL A 17 -4.17 1.57 -12.70
N ASP A 18 -3.52 1.52 -13.87
CA ASP A 18 -2.08 1.65 -13.99
C ASP A 18 -1.58 2.94 -13.33
N GLY A 19 -2.24 4.07 -13.60
CA GLY A 19 -1.97 5.34 -12.93
C GLY A 19 -2.19 5.31 -11.42
N VAL A 20 -3.24 4.64 -10.95
CA VAL A 20 -3.51 4.44 -9.51
C VAL A 20 -2.37 3.64 -8.86
N CYS A 21 -1.86 2.64 -9.56
CA CYS A 21 -0.76 1.77 -9.14
C CYS A 21 0.64 2.38 -9.37
N GLY A 22 0.74 3.69 -9.58
CA GLY A 22 2.02 4.40 -9.69
C GLY A 22 2.69 4.36 -11.07
N ARG A 23 2.02 3.78 -12.09
CA ARG A 23 2.45 3.86 -13.50
C ARG A 23 1.85 5.10 -14.18
N ALA A 24 1.97 5.20 -15.50
CA ALA A 24 1.48 6.34 -16.25
C ALA A 24 -0.05 6.33 -16.37
N TYR A 25 -0.69 7.47 -16.09
CA TYR A 25 -2.10 7.71 -16.41
C TYR A 25 -2.33 7.81 -17.93
N PRO A 26 -3.56 7.54 -18.41
CA PRO A 26 -3.91 7.80 -19.80
C PRO A 26 -3.77 9.30 -20.11
N ARG A 27 -3.38 9.63 -21.34
CA ARG A 27 -3.12 11.01 -21.75
C ARG A 27 -4.35 11.60 -22.42
N TYR A 28 -4.67 12.86 -22.11
CA TYR A 28 -5.78 13.56 -22.75
C TYR A 28 -5.72 13.54 -24.29
N GLN A 29 -4.52 13.67 -24.86
CA GLN A 29 -4.31 13.66 -26.32
C GLN A 29 -4.85 12.40 -27.01
N ASP A 30 -4.89 11.26 -26.33
CA ASP A 30 -5.40 10.01 -26.88
C ASP A 30 -6.93 9.95 -26.91
N TYR A 31 -7.61 10.85 -26.18
CA TYR A 31 -9.06 10.90 -25.99
C TYR A 31 -9.68 12.27 -26.29
N SER A 32 -8.92 13.21 -26.88
CA SER A 32 -9.37 14.58 -27.12
C SER A 32 -10.51 14.69 -28.14
N ASN A 33 -10.73 13.62 -28.92
CA ASN A 33 -11.86 13.47 -29.85
C ASN A 33 -13.13 12.90 -29.18
N VAL A 34 -13.01 12.36 -27.96
CA VAL A 34 -14.12 11.76 -27.20
C VAL A 34 -14.65 12.73 -26.16
N TRP A 35 -13.74 13.41 -25.45
CA TRP A 35 -14.07 14.32 -24.36
C TRP A 35 -13.42 15.70 -24.55
N SER A 36 -14.15 16.74 -24.15
CA SER A 36 -13.53 18.03 -23.87
C SER A 36 -12.57 17.90 -22.68
N LEU A 37 -11.67 18.88 -22.51
CA LEU A 37 -10.70 18.85 -21.40
C LEU A 37 -11.39 18.77 -20.03
N SER A 38 -12.49 19.50 -19.84
CA SER A 38 -13.26 19.50 -18.59
C SER A 38 -13.87 18.13 -18.30
N GLU A 39 -14.56 17.54 -19.28
CA GLU A 39 -15.15 16.21 -19.15
C GLU A 39 -14.09 15.13 -18.93
N TRP A 40 -12.91 15.29 -19.56
CA TRP A 40 -11.78 14.40 -19.35
C TRP A 40 -11.30 14.43 -17.89
N MET A 41 -11.15 15.62 -17.31
CA MET A 41 -10.72 15.76 -15.92
C MET A 41 -11.73 15.12 -14.97
N GLU A 42 -13.02 15.36 -15.19
CA GLU A 42 -14.11 14.78 -14.41
C GLU A 42 -14.12 13.25 -14.51
N VAL A 43 -14.12 12.69 -15.73
CA VAL A 43 -14.11 11.23 -15.92
C VAL A 43 -12.87 10.59 -15.30
N LEU A 44 -11.70 11.20 -15.46
CA LEU A 44 -10.46 10.72 -14.85
C LEU A 44 -10.56 10.72 -13.32
N GLU A 45 -11.01 11.83 -12.73
CA GLU A 45 -11.11 12.00 -11.27
C GLU A 45 -12.14 11.04 -10.67
N GLU A 46 -13.34 10.96 -11.24
CA GLU A 46 -14.40 10.07 -10.76
C GLU A 46 -13.99 8.60 -10.83
N THR A 47 -13.41 8.18 -11.97
CA THR A 47 -12.99 6.78 -12.16
C THR A 47 -11.87 6.42 -11.19
N VAL A 48 -10.88 7.31 -11.00
CA VAL A 48 -9.80 7.12 -10.02
C VAL A 48 -10.37 7.03 -8.60
N THR A 49 -11.27 7.94 -8.25
CA THR A 49 -11.89 8.00 -6.93
C THR A 49 -12.70 6.75 -6.64
N TYR A 50 -13.44 6.24 -7.61
CA TYR A 50 -14.18 4.99 -7.51
C TYR A 50 -13.26 3.81 -7.17
N PHE A 51 -12.21 3.55 -7.97
CA PHE A 51 -11.30 2.41 -7.73
C PHE A 51 -10.60 2.51 -6.37
N LYS A 52 -10.11 3.71 -6.02
CA LYS A 52 -9.46 3.93 -4.72
C LYS A 52 -10.42 3.70 -3.56
N THR A 53 -11.67 4.18 -3.67
CA THR A 53 -12.67 4.06 -2.61
C THR A 53 -13.14 2.62 -2.46
N ALA A 54 -13.43 1.95 -3.59
CA ALA A 54 -13.91 0.57 -3.58
C ALA A 54 -12.90 -0.38 -2.92
N VAL A 55 -11.62 -0.24 -3.26
CA VAL A 55 -10.57 -1.08 -2.69
C VAL A 55 -10.15 -0.60 -1.30
N GLY A 56 -9.95 0.71 -1.12
CA GLY A 56 -9.44 1.29 0.13
C GLY A 56 -10.39 1.17 1.31
N LYS A 57 -11.71 1.21 1.09
CA LYS A 57 -12.72 0.95 2.12
C LYS A 57 -13.12 -0.52 2.21
N ASN A 58 -12.58 -1.38 1.35
CA ASN A 58 -12.93 -2.78 1.22
C ASN A 58 -14.45 -3.03 1.16
N ILE A 59 -15.16 -2.23 0.37
CA ILE A 59 -16.62 -2.38 0.20
C ILE A 59 -16.94 -3.69 -0.55
N SER A 60 -18.16 -4.19 -0.38
CA SER A 60 -18.58 -5.43 -1.05
C SER A 60 -18.75 -5.25 -2.56
N ASP A 61 -18.75 -6.35 -3.31
CA ASP A 61 -18.98 -6.32 -4.76
C ASP A 61 -20.36 -5.70 -5.09
N GLU A 62 -21.37 -5.98 -4.27
CA GLU A 62 -22.73 -5.44 -4.42
C GLU A 62 -22.77 -3.92 -4.17
N GLU A 63 -22.09 -3.44 -3.12
CA GLU A 63 -21.99 -2.01 -2.82
C GLU A 63 -21.21 -1.26 -3.91
N ALA A 64 -20.15 -1.87 -4.44
CA ALA A 64 -19.38 -1.32 -5.55
C ALA A 64 -20.19 -1.27 -6.85
N ALA A 65 -21.05 -2.26 -7.11
CA ALA A 65 -21.95 -2.27 -8.26
C ALA A 65 -23.07 -1.22 -8.13
N GLN A 66 -23.59 -1.01 -6.92
CA GLN A 66 -24.65 -0.02 -6.67
C GLN A 66 -24.20 1.42 -7.00
N GLN A 67 -22.92 1.75 -6.80
CA GLN A 67 -22.36 3.07 -7.13
C GLN A 67 -22.31 3.37 -8.63
N ILE A 68 -22.40 2.35 -9.48
CA ILE A 68 -22.31 2.47 -10.94
C ILE A 68 -23.61 2.06 -11.64
N ILE A 69 -24.71 1.92 -10.88
CA ILE A 69 -25.98 1.39 -11.38
C ILE A 69 -26.62 2.26 -12.48
N GLU A 70 -26.30 3.56 -12.52
CA GLU A 70 -26.81 4.50 -13.52
C GLU A 70 -26.11 4.36 -14.88
N LEU A 71 -24.96 3.67 -14.95
CA LEU A 71 -24.27 3.40 -16.20
C LEU A 71 -24.94 2.26 -16.96
N ASN A 72 -24.73 2.17 -18.27
CA ASN A 72 -25.19 1.01 -19.03
C ASN A 72 -24.52 -0.32 -18.57
N SER A 73 -25.14 -1.46 -18.92
CA SER A 73 -24.66 -2.79 -18.53
C SER A 73 -23.24 -3.10 -19.01
N ASP A 74 -22.87 -2.65 -20.21
CA ASP A 74 -21.57 -2.94 -20.81
C ASP A 74 -20.42 -2.26 -20.04
N TYR A 75 -20.64 -1.01 -19.60
CA TYR A 75 -19.67 -0.28 -18.77
C TYR A 75 -19.64 -0.83 -17.35
N GLN A 76 -20.80 -1.22 -16.78
CA GLN A 76 -20.84 -1.87 -15.47
C GLN A 76 -20.02 -3.16 -15.46
N GLU A 77 -20.17 -4.00 -16.49
CA GLU A 77 -19.40 -5.24 -16.65
C GLU A 77 -17.90 -4.94 -16.77
N ALA A 78 -17.52 -3.97 -17.59
CA ALA A 78 -16.12 -3.59 -17.79
C ALA A 78 -15.47 -3.08 -16.48
N ILE A 79 -16.16 -2.24 -15.72
CA ILE A 79 -15.69 -1.73 -14.41
C ILE A 79 -15.54 -2.88 -13.43
N THR A 80 -16.56 -3.73 -13.31
CA THR A 80 -16.56 -4.87 -12.37
C THR A 80 -15.44 -5.85 -12.69
N LYS A 81 -15.24 -6.16 -13.97
CA LYS A 81 -14.16 -7.04 -14.44
C LYS A 81 -12.79 -6.45 -14.14
N CYS A 82 -12.60 -5.15 -14.39
CA CYS A 82 -11.34 -4.47 -14.08
C CYS A 82 -11.07 -4.44 -12.57
N LEU A 83 -12.06 -4.09 -11.75
CA LEU A 83 -11.95 -4.04 -10.29
C LEU A 83 -11.57 -5.41 -9.72
N LYS A 84 -12.28 -6.47 -10.11
CA LYS A 84 -12.00 -7.83 -9.66
C LYS A 84 -10.59 -8.30 -10.05
N GLY A 85 -10.18 -8.07 -11.29
CA GLY A 85 -8.88 -8.50 -11.79
C GLY A 85 -7.70 -7.73 -11.21
N ARG A 86 -7.91 -6.51 -10.69
CA ARG A 86 -6.83 -5.61 -10.26
C ARG A 86 -6.93 -5.19 -8.78
N LYS A 87 -7.87 -5.75 -8.01
CA LYS A 87 -8.12 -5.39 -6.60
C LYS A 87 -6.85 -5.44 -5.74
N GLU A 88 -6.10 -6.53 -5.81
CA GLU A 88 -4.88 -6.71 -5.00
C GLU A 88 -3.77 -5.72 -5.38
N GLU A 89 -3.62 -5.41 -6.65
CA GLU A 89 -2.62 -4.44 -7.11
C GLU A 89 -2.96 -3.02 -6.65
N ILE A 90 -4.24 -2.63 -6.73
CA ILE A 90 -4.73 -1.36 -6.21
C ILE A 90 -4.51 -1.31 -4.68
N ARG A 91 -4.83 -2.39 -3.96
CA ARG A 91 -4.66 -2.49 -2.51
C ARG A 91 -3.20 -2.27 -2.12
N ASN A 92 -2.27 -2.98 -2.78
CA ASN A 92 -0.84 -2.82 -2.53
C ASN A 92 -0.38 -1.39 -2.79
N ALA A 93 -0.77 -0.79 -3.92
CA ALA A 93 -0.40 0.59 -4.24
C ALA A 93 -0.95 1.63 -3.24
N LEU A 94 -2.17 1.42 -2.73
CA LEU A 94 -2.75 2.27 -1.69
C LEU A 94 -1.99 2.15 -0.36
N VAL A 95 -1.65 0.92 0.05
CA VAL A 95 -0.82 0.66 1.25
C VAL A 95 0.56 1.28 1.10
N GLU A 96 1.23 1.06 -0.03
CA GLU A 96 2.54 1.66 -0.32
C GLU A 96 2.48 3.19 -0.29
N ARG A 97 1.40 3.80 -0.80
CA ARG A 97 1.24 5.26 -0.77
C ARG A 97 1.03 5.79 0.64
N VAL A 98 0.23 5.12 1.47
CA VAL A 98 0.07 5.49 2.90
C VAL A 98 1.40 5.31 3.63
N ASN A 99 2.10 4.21 3.38
CA ASN A 99 3.40 3.94 3.95
C ASN A 99 4.42 4.99 3.48
N ALA A 100 4.43 5.40 2.22
CA ALA A 100 5.34 6.44 1.70
C ALA A 100 5.11 7.82 2.33
N ILE A 101 3.93 8.06 2.91
CA ILE A 101 3.66 9.26 3.73
C ILE A 101 4.18 9.07 5.17
N SER A 102 4.33 7.82 5.64
CA SER A 102 4.95 7.52 6.92
C SER A 102 6.42 7.97 6.90
N SER A 103 6.80 8.73 7.92
CA SER A 103 8.15 9.28 8.02
C SER A 103 9.21 8.19 8.13
N ALA A 104 8.88 7.01 8.68
CA ALA A 104 9.82 5.91 8.88
C ALA A 104 9.17 4.54 8.60
N GLN A 105 9.90 3.63 7.95
CA GLN A 105 9.49 2.26 7.65
C GLN A 105 10.64 1.27 7.88
N LEU A 106 10.40 0.19 8.61
CA LEU A 106 11.36 -0.92 8.71
C LEU A 106 11.47 -1.64 7.34
N GLN A 107 12.69 -1.76 6.82
CA GLN A 107 12.99 -2.43 5.54
C GLN A 107 13.55 -3.83 5.78
N ASP A 108 14.49 -3.94 6.71
CA ASP A 108 15.18 -5.18 7.02
C ASP A 108 15.55 -5.21 8.51
N PHE A 109 15.77 -6.40 9.03
CA PHE A 109 16.32 -6.59 10.37
C PHE A 109 17.25 -7.79 10.44
N ASP A 110 18.35 -7.63 11.15
CA ASP A 110 19.31 -8.67 11.45
C ASP A 110 19.53 -8.74 12.97
N TRP A 111 20.02 -9.88 13.46
CA TRP A 111 20.30 -10.03 14.88
C TRP A 111 21.52 -10.89 15.14
N GLN A 112 22.16 -10.62 16.28
CA GLN A 112 23.33 -11.35 16.75
C GLN A 112 23.26 -11.56 18.27
N LEU A 113 23.54 -12.79 18.73
CA LEU A 113 23.77 -13.05 20.15
C LEU A 113 25.25 -12.88 20.52
N LYS A 114 25.50 -12.17 21.62
CA LYS A 114 26.83 -11.91 22.18
C LYS A 114 26.86 -12.35 23.64
N LEU A 115 28.01 -12.83 24.10
CA LEU A 115 28.24 -13.09 25.52
C LEU A 115 29.07 -11.95 26.08
N ALA A 116 28.45 -11.08 26.88
CA ALA A 116 29.15 -10.01 27.54
C ALA A 116 29.80 -10.51 28.84
N LEU A 117 31.04 -10.08 29.08
CA LEU A 117 31.75 -10.31 30.33
C LEU A 117 31.44 -9.13 31.27
N SER A 118 30.77 -9.41 32.39
CA SER A 118 30.52 -8.40 33.43
C SER A 118 31.78 -8.20 34.27
N SER A 119 32.19 -6.95 34.48
CA SER A 119 33.37 -6.60 35.30
C SER A 119 33.11 -6.60 36.81
N ASP A 120 31.85 -6.62 37.23
CA ASP A 120 31.50 -6.06 38.55
C ASP A 120 31.31 -7.14 39.63
N LYS A 121 31.20 -8.41 39.23
CA LYS A 121 31.23 -9.58 40.13
C LYS A 121 31.92 -10.74 39.43
N ILE A 122 33.04 -11.19 39.98
CA ILE A 122 33.83 -12.37 39.52
C ILE A 122 32.97 -13.66 39.44
N SER A 123 31.77 -13.66 40.03
CA SER A 123 30.78 -14.75 39.98
C SER A 123 29.68 -14.62 38.92
N MET A 124 29.61 -13.53 38.14
CA MET A 124 28.59 -13.33 37.09
C MET A 124 29.18 -13.64 35.70
N LEU A 125 29.12 -14.93 35.37
CA LEU A 125 29.43 -15.51 34.06
C LEU A 125 28.54 -14.93 32.95
N GLN A 126 29.18 -14.60 31.83
CA GLN A 126 28.65 -14.63 30.46
C GLN A 126 27.14 -14.34 30.33
N MET A 127 26.75 -13.07 30.42
CA MET A 127 25.35 -12.71 30.18
C MET A 127 25.09 -12.68 28.66
N PRO A 128 24.14 -13.47 28.14
CA PRO A 128 23.76 -13.38 26.74
C PRO A 128 23.00 -12.08 26.50
N LEU A 129 23.50 -11.31 25.54
CA LEU A 129 22.88 -10.09 25.02
C LEU A 129 22.53 -10.31 23.54
N LEU A 130 21.42 -9.73 23.11
CA LEU A 130 21.01 -9.67 21.72
C LEU A 130 21.35 -8.28 21.18
N ASN A 131 22.06 -8.22 20.05
CA ASN A 131 22.04 -7.04 19.19
C ASN A 131 21.00 -7.25 18.12
N LEU A 132 20.10 -6.28 17.98
CA LEU A 132 19.13 -6.17 16.92
C LEU A 132 19.50 -4.98 16.05
N ASP A 133 19.77 -5.24 14.78
CA ASP A 133 20.04 -4.23 13.76
C ASP A 133 18.80 -4.07 12.90
N LEU A 134 18.37 -2.83 12.70
CA LEU A 134 17.16 -2.46 11.95
C LEU A 134 17.53 -1.46 10.87
N ASP A 135 17.18 -1.76 9.63
CA ASP A 135 17.30 -0.80 8.54
C ASP A 135 15.96 -0.08 8.36
N VAL A 136 15.92 1.19 8.77
CA VAL A 136 14.69 2.00 8.72
C VAL A 136 14.80 3.01 7.59
N ARG A 137 13.93 2.92 6.60
CA ARG A 137 13.79 3.95 5.56
C ARG A 137 13.02 5.13 6.13
N GLU A 138 13.68 6.27 6.24
CA GLU A 138 13.08 7.53 6.65
C GLU A 138 13.41 8.64 5.65
N ASN A 139 12.38 9.34 5.16
CA ASN A 139 12.50 10.39 4.15
C ASN A 139 13.28 9.98 2.87
N GLY A 140 13.22 8.69 2.51
CA GLY A 140 13.89 8.14 1.34
C GLY A 140 15.33 7.66 1.58
N GLU A 141 15.90 7.90 2.76
CA GLU A 141 17.22 7.39 3.16
C GLU A 141 17.07 6.19 4.09
N ILE A 142 17.96 5.21 3.97
CA ILE A 142 18.01 4.07 4.91
C ILE A 142 18.91 4.45 6.08
N LYS A 143 18.34 4.43 7.29
CA LYS A 143 19.02 4.69 8.56
C LYS A 143 19.15 3.38 9.34
N PRO A 144 20.38 2.90 9.59
CA PRO A 144 20.60 1.74 10.42
C PRO A 144 20.44 2.11 11.91
N ILE A 145 19.71 1.29 12.66
CA ILE A 145 19.51 1.41 14.10
C ILE A 145 19.97 0.11 14.76
N SER A 146 20.89 0.20 15.71
CA SER A 146 21.38 -0.96 16.46
C SER A 146 20.97 -0.85 17.92
N ILE A 147 20.37 -1.91 18.47
CA ILE A 147 19.86 -1.97 19.83
C ILE A 147 20.43 -3.21 20.50
N GLU A 148 21.14 -3.04 21.61
CA GLU A 148 21.58 -4.14 22.46
C GLU A 148 20.57 -4.33 23.60
N MET A 149 20.12 -5.58 23.82
CA MET A 149 19.10 -5.92 24.80
C MET A 149 19.47 -7.18 25.56
N ASN A 150 19.13 -7.21 26.84
CA ASN A 150 19.08 -8.45 27.60
C ASN A 150 17.75 -9.21 27.34
N LYS A 151 17.62 -10.41 27.91
CA LYS A 151 16.44 -11.26 27.73
C LYS A 151 15.12 -10.58 28.15
N GLU A 152 15.12 -9.83 29.23
CA GLU A 152 13.92 -9.16 29.76
C GLU A 152 13.49 -8.02 28.84
N GLU A 153 14.44 -7.20 28.38
CA GLU A 153 14.19 -6.12 27.42
C GLU A 153 13.65 -6.63 26.09
N LEU A 154 14.22 -7.73 25.56
CA LEU A 154 13.72 -8.39 24.36
C LEU A 154 12.27 -8.89 24.54
N GLN A 155 11.98 -9.52 25.69
CA GLN A 155 10.63 -10.00 25.97
C GLN A 155 9.63 -8.84 26.03
N ASN A 156 10.03 -7.71 26.62
CA ASN A 156 9.19 -6.51 26.66
C ASN A 156 8.94 -5.93 25.27
N LEU A 157 9.96 -5.90 24.39
CA LEU A 157 9.82 -5.49 23.00
C LEU A 157 8.83 -6.37 22.24
N ILE A 158 8.97 -7.70 22.35
CA ILE A 158 8.06 -8.66 21.69
C ILE A 158 6.62 -8.45 22.17
N ASN A 159 6.41 -8.33 23.48
CA ASN A 159 5.08 -8.10 24.04
C ASN A 159 4.44 -6.81 23.53
N ALA A 160 5.22 -5.73 23.37
CA ALA A 160 4.74 -4.46 22.83
C ALA A 160 4.34 -4.60 21.35
N LEU A 161 5.14 -5.30 20.54
CA LEU A 161 4.83 -5.56 19.13
C LEU A 161 3.59 -6.44 18.96
N GLU A 162 3.45 -7.48 19.77
CA GLU A 162 2.26 -8.34 19.78
C GLU A 162 1.00 -7.58 20.19
N ALA A 163 1.10 -6.67 21.17
CA ALA A 163 -0.01 -5.83 21.58
C ALA A 163 -0.43 -4.86 20.46
N ALA A 164 0.53 -4.26 19.74
CA ALA A 164 0.25 -3.39 18.61
C ALA A 164 -0.40 -4.15 17.42
N ASN A 165 -0.06 -5.42 17.22
CA ASN A 165 -0.65 -6.25 16.16
C ASN A 165 -2.08 -6.73 16.45
N LYS A 166 -2.59 -6.58 17.69
CA LYS A 166 -3.96 -6.95 18.06
C LYS A 166 -5.01 -5.87 17.76
N VAL A 167 -4.59 -4.74 17.18
CA VAL A 167 -5.44 -3.60 16.83
C VAL A 167 -6.00 -3.74 15.42
#